data_AF-A0A7J4EK50-F1
#
_entry.id   AF-A0A7J4EK50-F1
#
_cell.length_a   1.000
_cell.length_b   1.000
_cell.length_c   1.000
_cell.angle_alpha   90.00
_cell.angle_beta   90.00
_cell.angle_gamma   90.00
#
_symmetry.space_group_name_H-M   'P 1'
#
loop_
_entity.id
_entity.type
_entity.pdbx_description
1 polymer ?
#
loop_
_entity_poly.entity_id
_entity_poly.type
_entity_poly.pdbx_seq_one_letter_code
_entity_poly.pdbx_strand_id
1 'polypeptide(L)'
;MTTSWEEKFKKEVEYRKKLAEQFANWKEIEKLPPRTKQAVLDYINGEAIGLSGGAIRAGIDKIGFIRLLRKLEVPMTGCWTQ
;
A
#
# COMPACT_ATOMS: atom_id res chain seq x y z
N MET A 1 7.56 19.52 -18.99
CA MET A 1 7.44 19.94 -17.57
C MET A 1 6.63 18.88 -16.88
N THR A 2 7.26 17.93 -16.18
CA THR A 2 6.54 16.99 -15.31
C THR A 2 5.82 17.81 -14.26
N THR A 3 4.54 17.53 -14.06
CA THR A 3 3.72 18.32 -13.13
C THR A 3 4.23 18.05 -11.71
N SER A 4 4.25 19.07 -10.85
CA SER A 4 4.68 18.96 -9.44
C SER A 4 4.02 17.78 -8.70
N TRP A 5 2.85 17.37 -9.15
CA TRP A 5 2.09 16.25 -8.61
C TRP A 5 2.72 14.88 -8.91
N GLU A 6 3.21 14.64 -10.12
CA GLU A 6 3.84 13.37 -10.50
C GLU A 6 5.13 13.11 -9.72
N GLU A 7 5.92 14.16 -9.48
CA GLU A 7 7.15 14.06 -8.68
C GLU A 7 6.85 13.80 -7.20
N LYS A 8 5.83 14.46 -6.64
CA LYS A 8 5.36 14.21 -5.27
C LYS A 8 4.87 12.78 -5.12
N PHE A 9 4.08 12.29 -6.07
CA PHE A 9 3.57 10.92 -6.07
C PHE A 9 4.72 9.89 -6.13
N LYS A 10 5.70 10.09 -7.03
CA LYS A 10 6.89 9.22 -7.11
C LYS A 10 7.66 9.16 -5.79
N LYS A 11 7.90 10.32 -5.16
CA LYS A 11 8.59 10.39 -3.85
C LYS A 11 7.81 9.67 -2.76
N GLU A 12 6.48 9.80 -2.75
CA GLU A 12 5.64 9.12 -1.78
C GLU A 12 5.68 7.60 -1.95
N VAL A 13 5.58 7.11 -3.18
CA VAL A 13 5.68 5.67 -3.51
C VAL A 13 7.05 5.13 -3.11
N GLU A 14 8.13 5.83 -3.43
CA GLU A 14 9.48 5.41 -3.05
C GLU A 14 9.66 5.37 -1.52
N TYR A 15 9.13 6.37 -0.81
CA TYR A 15 9.14 6.40 0.65
C TYR A 15 8.37 5.23 1.26
N ARG A 16 7.19 4.92 0.73
CA ARG A 16 6.38 3.77 1.15
C ARG A 16 7.09 2.45 0.93
N LYS A 17 7.74 2.26 -0.22
CA LYS A 17 8.56 1.07 -0.53
C LYS A 17 9.67 0.88 0.50
N LYS A 18 10.46 1.92 0.76
CA LYS A 18 11.54 1.89 1.76
C LYS A 18 11.04 1.52 3.15
N LEU A 19 9.91 2.07 3.57
CA LEU A 19 9.32 1.70 4.85
C LEU A 19 8.79 0.26 4.85
N ALA A 20 8.15 -0.19 3.77
CA ALA A 20 7.64 -1.56 3.69
C ALA A 20 8.79 -2.59 3.72
N GLU A 21 9.91 -2.32 3.06
CA GLU A 21 11.11 -3.17 3.13
C GLU A 21 11.61 -3.36 4.57
N GLN A 22 11.56 -2.30 5.39
CA GLN A 22 12.07 -2.31 6.76
C GLN A 22 11.09 -2.89 7.78
N PHE A 23 9.80 -2.59 7.64
CA PHE A 23 8.80 -2.83 8.68
C PHE A 23 7.75 -3.87 8.32
N ALA A 24 7.47 -4.11 7.03
CA ALA A 24 6.41 -5.03 6.67
C ALA A 24 6.77 -6.47 7.03
N ASN A 25 5.77 -7.20 7.52
CA ASN A 25 5.91 -8.62 7.83
C ASN A 25 5.79 -9.46 6.55
N TRP A 26 6.87 -9.50 5.76
CA TRP A 26 6.94 -10.20 4.47
C TRP A 26 6.59 -11.69 4.56
N LYS A 27 6.91 -12.34 5.69
CA LYS A 27 6.55 -13.75 5.92
C LYS A 27 5.05 -13.97 5.98
N GLU A 28 4.30 -13.03 6.56
CA GLU A 28 2.84 -13.09 6.59
C GLU A 28 2.22 -12.66 5.26
N ILE A 29 2.83 -11.71 4.55
CA ILE A 29 2.41 -11.31 3.19
C ILE A 29 2.47 -12.50 2.22
N GLU A 30 3.55 -13.30 2.29
CA GLU A 30 3.72 -14.50 1.47
C GLU A 30 2.63 -15.56 1.67
N LYS A 31 2.01 -15.62 2.85
CA LYS A 31 0.94 -16.57 3.18
C LYS A 31 -0.46 -16.11 2.77
N LEU A 32 -0.60 -14.87 2.30
CA LEU A 32 -1.90 -14.34 1.91
C LEU A 32 -2.43 -15.06 0.65
N PRO A 33 -3.77 -15.10 0.48
CA PRO A 33 -4.37 -15.53 -0.77
C PRO A 33 -3.80 -14.73 -1.95
N PRO A 34 -3.57 -15.34 -3.13
CA PRO A 34 -2.88 -14.68 -4.26
C PRO A 34 -3.43 -13.31 -4.62
N ARG A 35 -4.77 -13.17 -4.66
CA ARG A 35 -5.44 -11.89 -4.94
C ARG A 35 -5.13 -10.81 -3.91
N THR A 36 -5.17 -11.19 -2.63
CA THR A 36 -4.91 -10.28 -1.50
C THR A 36 -3.43 -9.93 -1.42
N LYS A 37 -2.54 -10.91 -1.64
CA LYS A 37 -1.09 -10.71 -1.75
C LYS A 37 -0.79 -9.67 -2.82
N GLN A 38 -1.31 -9.86 -4.03
CA GLN A 38 -1.08 -8.93 -5.13
C GLN A 38 -1.61 -7.53 -4.80
N ALA A 39 -2.80 -7.42 -4.19
CA ALA A 39 -3.35 -6.12 -3.81
C ALA A 39 -2.48 -5.36 -2.78
N VAL A 40 -1.84 -6.07 -1.84
CA VAL A 40 -0.89 -5.48 -0.89
C VAL A 40 0.39 -5.04 -1.60
N LEU A 41 0.91 -5.85 -2.51
CA LEU A 41 2.09 -5.49 -3.32
C LEU A 41 1.81 -4.28 -4.22
N ASP A 42 0.66 -4.24 -4.89
CA ASP A 42 0.23 -3.12 -5.72
C ASP A 42 0.10 -1.84 -4.88
N TYR A 43 -0.38 -1.95 -3.64
CA TYR A 43 -0.43 -0.83 -2.70
C TYR A 43 0.98 -0.32 -2.33
N ILE A 44 1.91 -1.22 -2.02
CA ILE A 44 3.31 -0.87 -1.71
C ILE A 44 3.98 -0.24 -2.94
N ASN A 45 3.71 -0.79 -4.12
CA ASN A 45 4.32 -0.36 -5.38
C ASN A 45 3.72 0.93 -5.96
N GLY A 46 2.62 1.43 -5.40
CA GLY A 46 1.92 2.60 -5.92
C GLY A 46 1.10 2.31 -7.18
N GLU A 47 0.88 1.04 -7.51
CA GLU A 47 0.05 0.58 -8.64
C GLU A 47 -1.45 0.59 -8.30
N ALA A 48 -1.77 0.59 -7.00
CA ALA A 48 -3.08 0.93 -6.48
C ALA A 48 -3.13 2.41 -6.08
N ILE A 49 -4.19 3.12 -6.49
CA ILE A 49 -4.47 4.51 -6.09
C ILE A 49 -4.91 4.52 -4.61
N GLY A 50 -3.93 4.36 -3.71
CA GLY A 50 -4.12 4.38 -2.26
C GLY A 50 -4.96 3.22 -1.71
N LEU A 51 -5.51 3.44 -0.51
CA LEU A 51 -6.23 2.42 0.27
C LEU A 51 -7.48 1.89 -0.45
N SER A 52 -8.20 2.75 -1.18
CA SER A 52 -9.41 2.36 -1.90
C SER A 52 -9.09 1.44 -3.09
N GLY A 53 -8.04 1.75 -3.85
CA GLY A 53 -7.60 0.88 -4.96
C GLY A 53 -7.14 -0.48 -4.47
N GLY A 54 -6.40 -0.53 -3.35
CA GLY A 54 -5.96 -1.78 -2.74
C GLY A 54 -7.12 -2.64 -2.25
N ALA A 55 -8.11 -2.04 -1.59
CA ALA A 55 -9.31 -2.74 -1.12
C ALA A 55 -10.11 -3.38 -2.27
N ILE A 56 -10.34 -2.62 -3.36
CA ILE A 56 -11.03 -3.12 -4.56
C ILE A 56 -10.28 -4.32 -5.17
N ARG A 57 -8.96 -4.22 -5.32
CA ARG A 57 -8.13 -5.30 -5.86
C ARG A 57 -8.17 -6.54 -4.96
N ALA A 58 -8.10 -6.34 -3.65
CA ALA A 58 -8.19 -7.42 -2.66
C ALA A 58 -9.59 -8.06 -2.60
N GLY A 59 -10.63 -7.38 -3.08
CA GLY A 59 -12.02 -7.85 -3.00
C GLY A 59 -12.62 -7.75 -1.60
N ILE A 60 -12.15 -6.79 -0.80
CA ILE A 60 -12.62 -6.53 0.57
C ILE A 60 -12.96 -5.04 0.74
N ASP A 61 -13.66 -4.70 1.81
CA ASP A 61 -13.95 -3.30 2.12
C ASP A 61 -12.69 -2.53 2.55
N LYS A 62 -12.76 -1.19 2.49
CA LYS A 62 -11.62 -0.31 2.82
C LYS A 62 -11.14 -0.50 4.26
N ILE A 63 -12.04 -0.72 5.22
CA ILE A 63 -11.67 -0.93 6.62
C ILE A 63 -11.00 -2.30 6.79
N GLY A 64 -11.51 -3.33 6.11
CA GLY A 64 -10.88 -4.64 6.01
C GLY A 64 -9.45 -4.56 5.47
N PHE A 65 -9.23 -3.77 4.42
CA PHE A 65 -7.90 -3.57 3.85
C PHE A 65 -6.96 -2.79 4.80
N ILE A 66 -7.44 -1.74 5.48
CA ILE A 66 -6.66 -1.03 6.50
C ILE A 66 -6.25 -1.96 7.65
N ARG A 67 -7.18 -2.80 8.14
CA ARG A 67 -6.88 -3.78 9.19
C ARG A 67 -5.85 -4.80 8.73
N LEU A 68 -5.95 -5.25 7.47
CA LEU A 68 -4.97 -6.13 6.85
C LEU A 68 -3.58 -5.49 6.81
N LEU A 69 -3.45 -4.28 6.26
CA LEU A 69 -2.16 -3.57 6.21
C LEU A 69 -1.56 -3.38 7.59
N ARG A 70 -2.38 -3.03 8.60
CA ARG A 70 -1.92 -2.91 10.00
C ARG A 70 -1.42 -4.24 10.56
N LYS A 71 -2.12 -5.34 10.31
CA LYS A 71 -1.71 -6.69 10.74
C LYS A 71 -0.38 -7.11 10.10
N LEU A 72 -0.16 -6.70 8.86
CA LEU A 72 1.06 -6.98 8.10
C LEU A 72 2.18 -5.96 8.34
N GLU A 73 1.97 -4.99 9.24
CA GLU A 73 2.90 -3.91 9.52
C GLU A 73 3.29 -3.10 8.27
N VAL A 74 2.40 -3.08 7.26
CA VAL A 74 2.60 -2.32 6.03
C VAL A 74 2.31 -0.85 6.32
N PRO A 75 3.29 0.04 6.11
CA PRO A 75 3.15 1.47 6.37
C PRO A 75 2.10 2.07 5.45
N MET A 76 1.16 2.79 6.06
CA MET A 76 0.13 3.52 5.34
C MET A 76 0.57 4.97 5.17
N THR A 77 1.27 5.27 4.08
CA THR A 77 1.60 6.65 3.73
C THR A 77 0.36 7.25 3.07
N GLY A 78 -0.25 8.23 3.74
CA GLY A 78 -1.53 8.78 3.31
C GLY A 78 -2.39 9.23 4.48
N CYS A 79 -1.83 10.03 5.38
CA CYS A 79 -2.61 10.91 6.25
C CYS A 79 -2.04 12.32 6.10
N TRP A 80 -2.29 12.97 4.96
CA TRP A 80 -2.23 14.42 4.87
C TRP A 80 -3.67 14.94 4.83
N THR A 81 -4.28 14.93 6.00
CA THR A 81 -5.23 15.96 6.41
C THR A 81 -4.89 16.31 7.83
N GLN A 82 -3.90 17.19 7.97
CA GLN A 82 -3.90 18.35 8.88
C GLN A 82 -2.86 19.34 8.37
#